data_AF-A0A7X6WTP5-F1
#
_entry.id   AF-A0A7X6WTP5-F1
#
_cell.length_a   1.000
_cell.length_b   1.000
_cell.length_c   1.000
_cell.angle_alpha   90.00
_cell.angle_beta   90.00
_cell.angle_gamma   90.00
#
_symmetry.space_group_name_H-M   'P 1'
#
loop_
_entity.id
_entity.type
_entity.pdbx_description
1 polymer ?
#
loop_
_entity_poly.entity_id
_entity_poly.type
_entity_poly.pdbx_seq_one_letter_code
_entity_poly.pdbx_strand_id
1 'polypeptide(L)'
;MVQKGGSKMMTLIEANNLVTPILRSELFKMSEELQVKADEIKKLFEGFKLTNPFGLNQFEILDDKKEEAFRELIAIYKKLSKQ
;
A
#
# COMPACT_ATOMS: atom_id res chain seq x y z
N MET A 1 -3.81 -31.34 -11.12
CA MET A 1 -4.52 -30.03 -11.04
C MET A 1 -3.71 -29.14 -10.11
N VAL A 2 -2.99 -28.16 -10.65
CA VAL A 2 -2.24 -27.21 -9.82
C VAL A 2 -3.28 -26.30 -9.18
N GLN A 3 -3.48 -26.41 -7.87
CA GLN A 3 -4.11 -25.35 -7.08
C GLN A 3 -3.23 -24.11 -7.27
N LYS A 4 -3.53 -23.31 -8.30
CA LYS A 4 -3.04 -21.95 -8.40
C LYS A 4 -3.68 -21.24 -7.22
N GLY A 5 -2.93 -21.14 -6.12
CA GLY A 5 -3.34 -20.41 -4.94
C GLY A 5 -3.86 -19.06 -5.39
N GLY A 6 -5.11 -18.77 -5.06
CA GLY A 6 -5.74 -17.51 -5.45
C GLY A 6 -4.84 -16.38 -4.97
N SER A 7 -4.30 -15.60 -5.90
CA SER A 7 -3.73 -14.29 -5.59
C SER A 7 -4.86 -13.53 -4.90
N LYS A 8 -4.81 -13.50 -3.57
CA LYS A 8 -5.83 -12.87 -2.76
C LYS A 8 -5.68 -11.38 -3.02
N MET A 9 -6.53 -10.86 -3.89
CA MET A 9 -6.62 -9.44 -4.24
C MET A 9 -6.64 -8.63 -2.94
N MET A 10 -5.69 -7.70 -2.79
CA MET A 10 -5.57 -6.88 -1.59
C MET A 10 -6.61 -5.76 -1.63
N THR A 11 -7.37 -5.62 -0.55
CA THR A 11 -8.28 -4.47 -0.40
C THR A 11 -7.54 -3.23 0.06
N LEU A 12 -8.10 -2.05 -0.20
CA LEU A 12 -7.54 -0.78 0.26
C LEU A 12 -7.40 -0.73 1.79
N ILE A 13 -8.33 -1.30 2.54
CA ILE A 13 -8.22 -1.39 4.01
C ILE A 13 -7.08 -2.29 4.46
N GLU A 14 -6.87 -3.44 3.81
CA GLU A 14 -5.75 -4.33 4.11
C GLU A 14 -4.42 -3.64 3.83
N ALA A 15 -4.29 -2.98 2.67
CA ALA A 15 -3.10 -2.22 2.31
C ALA A 15 -2.83 -1.08 3.32
N ASN A 16 -3.87 -0.33 3.69
CA ASN A 16 -3.75 0.78 4.63
C ASN A 16 -3.34 0.29 6.03
N ASN A 17 -3.89 -0.83 6.51
CA ASN A 17 -3.52 -1.43 7.79
C ASN A 17 -2.06 -1.89 7.81
N LEU A 18 -1.54 -2.39 6.69
CA LEU A 18 -0.15 -2.83 6.56
C LEU A 18 0.84 -1.66 6.48
N VAL A 19 0.43 -0.55 5.85
CA VAL A 19 1.31 0.59 5.58
C VAL A 19 1.25 1.69 6.64
N THR A 20 0.13 1.85 7.35
CA THR A 20 0.02 2.79 8.48
C THR A 20 1.18 2.72 9.49
N PRO A 21 1.60 1.53 9.99
CA PRO A 21 2.74 1.46 10.91
C PRO A 21 4.07 1.85 10.24
N ILE A 22 4.23 1.59 8.95
CA ILE A 22 5.42 1.98 8.18
C ILE A 22 5.52 3.51 8.12
N LEU A 23 4.45 4.18 7.70
CA LEU A 23 4.41 5.65 7.58
C LEU A 23 4.63 6.38 8.91
N ARG A 24 4.31 5.72 10.03
CA ARG A 24 4.52 6.26 11.39
C ARG A 24 5.91 5.96 11.97
N SER A 25 6.69 5.10 11.33
CA SER A 25 8.00 4.67 11.84
C SER A 25 9.06 5.78 11.67
N GLU A 26 10.04 5.82 12.58
CA GLU A 26 11.20 6.71 12.44
C GLU A 26 12.03 6.39 11.19
N LEU A 27 12.11 5.11 10.82
CA LEU A 27 12.79 4.66 9.61
C LEU A 27 12.21 5.30 8.34
N PHE A 28 10.88 5.46 8.27
CA PHE A 28 10.22 6.16 7.18
C PHE A 28 10.64 7.63 7.10
N LYS A 29 10.71 8.32 8.25
CA LYS A 29 11.12 9.73 8.32
C LYS A 29 12.58 9.94 7.90
N MET A 30 13.43 8.94 8.11
CA MET A 30 14.86 8.99 7.80
C MET A 30 15.21 8.43 6.42
N SER A 31 14.31 7.66 5.79
CA SER A 31 14.55 7.02 4.49
C SER A 31 13.88 7.78 3.35
N GLU A 32 14.69 8.35 2.48
CA GLU A 32 14.24 8.99 1.24
C GLU A 32 13.53 7.98 0.31
N GLU A 33 14.05 6.74 0.22
CA GLU A 33 13.48 5.68 -0.60
C GLU A 33 12.03 5.35 -0.20
N LEU A 34 11.76 5.27 1.11
CA LEU A 34 10.40 5.05 1.62
C LEU A 34 9.47 6.23 1.34
N GLN A 35 9.98 7.46 1.48
CA GLN A 35 9.19 8.68 1.23
C GLN A 35 8.81 8.82 -0.24
N VAL A 36 9.77 8.64 -1.16
CA VAL A 36 9.53 8.65 -2.61
C VAL A 36 8.46 7.62 -2.97
N LYS A 37 8.55 6.41 -2.41
CA LYS A 37 7.57 5.37 -2.71
C LYS A 37 6.17 5.68 -2.15
N ALA A 38 6.08 6.28 -0.98
CA ALA A 38 4.80 6.72 -0.43
C ALA A 38 4.18 7.85 -1.27
N ASP A 39 4.98 8.77 -1.80
CA ASP A 39 4.49 9.81 -2.71
C ASP A 39 4.04 9.24 -4.06
N GLU A 40 4.71 8.22 -4.60
CA GLU A 40 4.22 7.48 -5.77
C GLU A 40 2.85 6.86 -5.51
N ILE A 41 2.68 6.18 -4.37
CA ILE A 41 1.38 5.64 -3.96
C ILE A 41 0.36 6.77 -3.90
N LYS A 42 0.66 7.89 -3.23
CA LYS A 42 -0.25 9.04 -3.13
C LYS A 42 -0.69 9.55 -4.50
N LYS A 43 0.22 9.67 -5.47
CA LYS A 43 -0.08 10.06 -6.85
C LYS A 43 -1.00 9.07 -7.57
N LEU A 44 -0.82 7.76 -7.33
CA LEU A 44 -1.74 6.74 -7.86
C LEU A 44 -3.17 6.89 -7.34
N PHE A 45 -3.36 7.56 -6.19
CA PHE A 45 -4.66 7.86 -5.60
C PHE A 45 -5.11 9.33 -5.75
N GLU A 46 -4.32 10.24 -6.33
CA GLU A 46 -4.69 11.67 -6.46
C GLU A 46 -5.92 11.92 -7.34
N GLY A 47 -6.24 11.01 -8.26
CA GLY A 47 -7.46 11.04 -9.06
C GLY A 47 -8.65 10.33 -8.42
N PHE A 48 -8.45 9.72 -7.24
CA PHE A 48 -9.45 8.92 -6.57
C PHE A 48 -10.44 9.84 -5.84
N LYS A 49 -11.43 10.35 -6.56
CA LYS A 49 -12.54 11.09 -5.96
C LYS A 49 -13.30 10.14 -5.04
N LEU A 50 -13.33 10.46 -3.75
CA LEU A 50 -14.29 9.91 -2.78
C LEU A 50 -15.71 10.26 -3.24
N THR A 51 -16.26 9.48 -4.18
CA THR A 51 -17.59 9.75 -4.75
C THR A 51 -18.73 9.41 -3.80
N ASN A 52 -18.45 8.84 -2.61
CA ASN A 52 -19.46 8.57 -1.60
C ASN A 52 -19.13 9.21 -0.24
N PRO A 53 -20.03 10.05 0.32
CA PRO A 53 -19.93 10.56 1.69
C PRO A 53 -20.19 9.47 2.75
N PHE A 54 -20.63 8.28 2.35
CA PHE A 54 -20.85 7.12 3.21
C PHE A 54 -19.75 6.06 2.98
N GLY A 55 -18.55 6.30 3.53
CA GLY A 55 -17.55 5.35 4.05
C GLY A 55 -17.28 3.94 3.45
N LEU A 56 -17.84 3.54 2.31
CA LEU A 56 -17.82 2.17 1.79
C LEU A 56 -16.63 1.85 0.86
N ASN A 57 -15.69 2.79 0.68
CA ASN A 57 -14.48 2.56 -0.12
C ASN A 57 -13.41 1.71 0.59
N GLN A 58 -13.67 1.26 1.82
CA GLN A 58 -12.74 0.42 2.59
C GLN A 58 -12.55 -0.97 1.97
N PHE A 59 -13.54 -1.46 1.22
CA PHE A 59 -13.52 -2.77 0.56
C PHE A 59 -13.16 -2.69 -0.92
N GLU A 60 -12.71 -1.54 -1.42
CA GLU A 60 -12.25 -1.46 -2.81
C GLU A 60 -11.05 -2.38 -2.99
N ILE A 61 -11.16 -3.29 -3.95
CA ILE A 61 -10.05 -4.11 -4.40
C ILE A 61 -9.07 -3.20 -5.14
N LEU A 62 -7.80 -3.27 -4.73
CA LEU A 62 -6.75 -2.54 -5.41
C LEU A 62 -6.55 -3.10 -6.82
N ASP A 63 -6.47 -2.21 -7.80
CA ASP A 63 -5.93 -2.56 -9.11
C ASP A 63 -4.49 -3.06 -8.96
N ASP A 64 -4.05 -3.96 -9.84
CA ASP A 64 -2.73 -4.61 -9.78
C ASP A 64 -1.58 -3.62 -9.53
N LYS A 65 -1.61 -2.44 -10.18
CA LYS A 65 -0.59 -1.39 -10.01
C LYS A 65 -0.58 -0.76 -8.61
N LYS A 66 -1.75 -0.56 -8.01
CA LYS A 66 -1.86 -0.02 -6.65
C LYS A 66 -1.40 -1.07 -5.64
N GLU A 67 -1.83 -2.32 -5.83
CA GLU A 67 -1.39 -3.45 -4.99
C GLU A 67 0.13 -3.62 -5.03
N GLU A 68 0.72 -3.61 -6.22
CA GLU A 68 2.16 -3.71 -6.41
C GLU A 68 2.90 -2.58 -5.68
N ALA A 69 2.46 -1.33 -5.83
CA ALA A 69 3.09 -0.19 -5.16
C ALA A 69 3.09 -0.32 -3.62
N PHE A 70 1.97 -0.80 -3.03
CA PHE A 70 1.89 -1.08 -1.60
C PHE A 70 2.82 -2.24 -1.17
N ARG A 71 2.88 -3.32 -1.96
CA ARG A 71 3.77 -4.46 -1.70
C ARG A 71 5.24 -4.05 -1.76
N GLU A 72 5.61 -3.21 -2.71
CA GLU A 72 6.97 -2.68 -2.84
C GLU A 72 7.36 -1.79 -1.66
N LEU A 73 6.48 -0.89 -1.20
CA LEU A 73 6.74 -0.09 0.01
C LEU A 73 6.98 -0.98 1.23
N ILE A 74 6.18 -2.03 1.40
CA ILE A 74 6.36 -3.02 2.49
C ILE A 74 7.69 -3.76 2.33
N ALA A 75 8.08 -4.12 1.11
CA ALA A 75 9.33 -4.81 0.83
C ALA A 75 10.55 -3.93 1.14
N ILE A 76 10.54 -2.67 0.71
CA ILE A 76 11.59 -1.68 1.02
C ILE A 76 11.71 -1.52 2.54
N TYR A 77 10.59 -1.32 3.24
CA TYR A 77 10.60 -1.17 4.70
C TYR A 77 11.19 -2.39 5.39
N LYS A 78 10.78 -3.61 4.99
CA LYS A 78 11.33 -4.86 5.53
C LYS A 78 12.84 -4.98 5.29
N LYS A 79 13.31 -4.61 4.10
CA LYS A 79 14.73 -4.63 3.74
C LYS A 79 15.54 -3.67 4.60
N LEU A 80 15.03 -2.47 4.85
CA LEU A 80 15.68 -1.45 5.67
C LEU A 80 15.62 -1.78 7.16
N SER A 81 14.52 -2.38 7.64
CA SER A 81 14.35 -2.76 9.05
C SER A 81 15.24 -3.91 9.53
N LYS A 82 15.86 -4.65 8.59
CA LYS A 82 16.75 -5.79 8.85
C LYS A 82 18.23 -5.44 8.76
N GLN A 83 18.56 -4.21 8.35
CA GLN A 83 19.92 -3.67 8.37
C GLN A 83 20.19 -3.05 9.73
#